data_AF-A0A383S9B6-F1
#
_entry.id   AF-A0A383S9B6-F1
#
_cell.length_a   1.000
_cell.length_b   1.000
_cell.length_c   1.000
_cell.angle_alpha   90.00
_cell.angle_beta   90.00
_cell.angle_gamma   90.00
#
_symmetry.space_group_name_H-M   'P 1'
#
loop_
_entity.id
_entity.type
_entity.pdbx_description
1 polymer ?
#
loop_
_entity_poly.entity_id
_entity_poly.type
_entity_poly.pdbx_seq_one_letter_code
_entity_poly.pdbx_strand_id
1 'polypeptide(L)'
;MSERVTTASGALTSSKKWVNWVLLGAVVLIFLVSLVVGNRMAGGSEEAFVGTDDAATEAAEEAGAEPWFEPLFEPAGEVESGLFAIQAAIGSGIICFCIGRMSGRHAAARQAAEAGSPEAARVAEAEAAGAQALERGTPAESDA
;
A
#
# COMPACT_ATOMS: atom_id res chain seq x y z
N MET A 1 37.93 -27.06 -2.97
CA MET A 1 37.61 -25.98 -3.91
C MET A 1 36.10 -25.87 -3.98
N SER A 2 35.49 -25.15 -3.04
CA SER A 2 34.05 -24.84 -3.05
C SER A 2 33.88 -23.42 -2.54
N GLU A 3 33.59 -22.54 -3.48
CA GLU A 3 33.30 -21.14 -3.25
C GLU A 3 32.00 -21.02 -2.44
N ARG A 4 32.08 -20.28 -1.32
CA ARG A 4 30.89 -19.88 -0.57
C ARG A 4 30.25 -18.73 -1.34
N VAL A 5 29.15 -19.02 -2.04
CA VAL A 5 28.25 -18.02 -2.59
C VAL A 5 27.69 -17.21 -1.42
N THR A 6 28.28 -16.05 -1.16
CA THR A 6 27.77 -15.07 -0.21
C THR A 6 26.60 -14.35 -0.87
N THR A 7 25.38 -14.80 -0.56
CA THR A 7 24.14 -14.13 -0.95
C THR A 7 24.04 -12.77 -0.27
N ALA A 8 24.20 -11.71 -1.06
CA ALA A 8 24.00 -10.32 -0.69
C ALA A 8 22.50 -9.96 -0.51
N SER A 9 21.76 -10.75 0.29
CA SER A 9 20.29 -10.60 0.44
C SER A 9 19.86 -9.90 1.74
N GLY A 10 20.77 -9.18 2.41
CA GLY A 10 20.54 -8.61 3.74
C GLY A 10 20.30 -7.09 3.79
N ALA A 11 20.39 -6.37 2.67
CA ALA A 11 20.55 -4.91 2.71
C ALA A 11 19.25 -4.10 2.88
N LEU A 12 18.07 -4.65 2.59
CA LEU A 12 16.83 -3.87 2.51
C LEU A 12 15.89 -3.98 3.73
N THR A 13 16.24 -4.75 4.76
CA THR A 13 15.44 -4.81 5.99
C THR A 13 16.34 -4.81 7.23
N SER A 14 17.12 -3.74 7.37
CA SER A 14 17.77 -3.46 8.65
C SER A 14 16.77 -2.71 9.53
N SER A 15 16.43 -3.30 10.67
CA SER A 15 15.58 -2.79 11.76
C SER A 15 16.17 -1.56 12.46
N LYS A 16 16.76 -0.64 11.71
CA LYS A 16 17.14 0.70 12.17
C LYS A 16 15.92 1.58 11.96
N LYS A 17 15.34 2.06 13.06
CA LYS A 17 14.19 2.99 13.08
C LYS A 17 14.33 4.15 12.08
N TRP A 18 15.57 4.54 11.78
CA TRP A 18 15.92 5.54 10.76
C TRP A 18 15.45 5.18 9.35
N VAL A 19 15.48 3.90 8.92
CA VAL A 19 14.97 3.47 7.61
C VAL A 19 13.48 3.76 7.48
N ASN A 20 12.71 3.52 8.54
CA ASN A 20 11.28 3.82 8.54
C ASN A 20 11.02 5.32 8.41
N TRP A 21 11.84 6.16 9.07
CA TRP A 21 11.79 7.62 8.91
C TRP A 21 12.22 8.08 7.52
N VAL A 22 13.21 7.44 6.91
CA VAL A 22 13.64 7.73 5.52
C VAL A 22 12.54 7.34 4.53
N LEU A 23 11.91 6.17 4.70
CA LEU A 23 10.79 5.74 3.85
C LEU A 23 9.59 6.67 3.99
N LEU A 24 9.24 7.05 5.22
CA LEU A 24 8.17 8.02 5.47
C LEU A 24 8.50 9.37 4.82
N GLY A 25 9.74 9.85 5.00
CA GLY A 25 10.23 11.07 4.38
C GLY A 25 10.18 11.01 2.85
N ALA A 26 10.53 9.87 2.25
CA ALA A 26 10.44 9.65 0.81
C ALA A 26 8.99 9.68 0.32
N VAL A 27 8.05 9.04 1.02
CA VAL A 27 6.62 9.11 0.68
C VAL A 27 6.12 10.56 0.75
N VAL A 28 6.43 11.28 1.83
CA VAL A 28 6.06 12.70 1.97
C VAL A 28 6.69 13.55 0.85
N LEU A 29 7.96 13.30 0.52
CA LEU A 29 8.65 14.00 -0.56
C LEU A 29 7.97 13.77 -1.91
N ILE A 30 7.57 12.52 -2.22
CA ILE A 30 6.84 12.20 -3.45
C ILE A 30 5.53 13.00 -3.51
N PHE A 31 4.75 13.04 -2.41
CA PHE A 31 3.53 13.84 -2.35
C PHE A 31 3.80 15.34 -2.55
N LEU A 32 4.83 15.89 -1.90
CA LEU A 32 5.20 17.29 -2.04
C LEU A 32 5.64 17.64 -3.47
N VAL A 33 6.44 16.78 -4.11
CA VAL A 33 6.85 16.95 -5.50
C VAL A 33 5.63 16.93 -6.40
N SER A 34 4.73 15.96 -6.25
CA SER A 34 3.48 15.89 -7.02
C SER A 34 2.62 17.15 -6.85
N LEU A 35 2.53 17.69 -5.64
CA LEU A 35 1.73 18.88 -5.34
C LEU A 35 2.37 20.15 -5.95
N VAL A 36 3.69 20.30 -5.86
CA VAL A 36 4.41 21.43 -6.48
C VAL A 36 4.36 21.35 -8.01
N VAL A 37 4.57 20.16 -8.59
CA VAL A 37 4.52 19.97 -10.05
C VAL A 37 3.10 20.21 -10.56
N GLY A 38 2.09 19.62 -9.92
CA GLY A 38 0.68 19.83 -10.28
C GLY A 38 0.30 21.32 -10.21
N ASN A 39 0.63 22.01 -9.11
CA ASN A 39 0.34 23.43 -8.95
C ASN A 39 1.14 24.33 -9.92
N ARG A 40 2.31 23.90 -10.40
CA ARG A 40 3.10 24.65 -11.39
C ARG A 40 2.59 24.45 -12.82
N MET A 41 2.03 23.29 -13.13
CA MET A 41 1.46 23.00 -14.45
C MET A 41 0.06 23.60 -14.61
N ALA A 42 -0.71 23.74 -13.53
CA ALA A 42 -2.08 24.24 -13.52
C ALA A 42 -2.27 25.76 -13.68
N GLY A 43 -1.28 26.48 -14.24
CA GLY A 43 -1.52 27.81 -14.80
C GLY A 43 -2.11 28.92 -13.92
N GLY A 44 -2.21 28.78 -12.59
CA GLY A 44 -2.84 29.78 -11.73
C GLY A 44 -4.37 29.73 -11.78
N SER A 45 -5.00 29.62 -10.61
CA SER A 45 -6.45 29.47 -10.36
C SER A 45 -7.16 28.26 -10.99
N GLU A 46 -6.56 27.54 -11.93
CA GLU A 46 -7.08 26.25 -12.38
C GLU A 46 -6.82 25.20 -11.29
N GLU A 47 -7.81 24.35 -11.02
CA GLU A 47 -7.70 23.29 -10.02
C GLU A 47 -6.56 22.34 -10.42
N ALA A 48 -5.49 22.29 -9.62
CA ALA A 48 -4.28 21.53 -9.98
C ALA A 48 -4.48 20.01 -10.09
N PHE A 49 -5.65 19.53 -9.68
CA PHE A 49 -6.12 18.16 -9.78
C PHE A 49 -7.59 18.17 -10.18
N VAL A 50 -7.82 18.35 -11.48
CA VAL A 50 -9.13 18.18 -12.09
C VAL A 50 -9.50 16.69 -12.11
N GLY A 51 -10.80 16.37 -12.07
CA GLY A 51 -11.28 15.00 -12.15
C GLY A 51 -10.86 14.32 -13.46
N THR A 52 -10.67 13.00 -13.42
CA THR A 52 -10.37 12.21 -14.63
C THR A 52 -11.45 12.38 -15.71
N ASP A 53 -12.69 12.65 -15.29
CA ASP A 53 -13.84 12.82 -16.18
C ASP A 53 -13.79 14.13 -16.97
N ASP A 54 -13.37 15.23 -16.34
CA ASP A 54 -13.24 16.52 -17.04
C ASP A 54 -12.17 16.44 -18.14
N ALA A 55 -11.03 15.81 -17.84
CA ALA A 55 -9.96 15.59 -18.81
C ALA A 55 -10.41 14.66 -19.96
N ALA A 56 -11.27 13.69 -19.67
CA ALA A 56 -11.86 12.82 -20.68
C ALA A 56 -12.88 13.55 -21.55
N THR A 57 -13.66 14.45 -20.94
CA THR A 57 -14.67 15.28 -21.62
C THR A 57 -13.99 16.28 -22.54
N GLU A 58 -12.97 17.01 -22.07
CA GLU A 58 -12.20 17.96 -22.88
C GLU A 58 -11.57 17.27 -24.11
N ALA A 59 -10.96 16.10 -23.91
CA ALA A 59 -10.40 15.31 -25.01
C ALA A 59 -11.47 14.78 -25.98
N ALA A 60 -12.66 14.45 -25.49
CA ALA A 60 -13.78 14.00 -26.32
C ALA A 60 -14.39 15.15 -27.14
N GLU A 61 -14.52 16.34 -26.56
CA GLU A 61 -14.95 17.55 -27.26
C GLU A 61 -13.96 17.94 -28.35
N GLU A 62 -12.65 17.89 -28.08
CA GLU A 62 -11.61 18.16 -29.09
C GLU A 62 -11.62 17.11 -30.23
N ALA A 63 -12.06 15.88 -29.94
CA ALA A 63 -12.29 14.84 -30.94
C ALA A 63 -13.63 14.98 -31.71
N GLY A 64 -14.42 16.01 -31.41
CA GLY A 64 -15.71 16.30 -32.07
C GLY A 64 -16.84 15.38 -31.62
N ALA A 65 -16.74 14.77 -30.43
CA ALA A 65 -17.81 13.98 -29.87
C ALA A 65 -18.96 14.88 -29.40
N GLU A 66 -20.19 14.60 -29.84
CA GLU A 66 -21.38 15.26 -29.31
C GLU A 66 -21.90 14.53 -28.06
N PRO A 67 -22.38 15.26 -27.05
CA PRO A 67 -23.04 14.68 -25.89
C PRO A 67 -24.25 13.84 -26.33
N TRP A 68 -24.18 12.53 -26.08
CA TRP A 68 -25.25 11.58 -26.41
C TRP A 68 -26.35 11.54 -25.32
N PHE A 69 -26.15 12.27 -24.22
CA PHE A 69 -27.10 12.40 -23.11
C PHE A 69 -26.87 13.74 -22.41
N GLU A 70 -27.94 14.49 -22.17
CA GLU A 70 -27.91 15.68 -21.32
C GLU A 70 -28.32 15.29 -19.88
N PRO A 71 -27.53 15.68 -18.85
CA PRO A 71 -27.90 15.44 -17.47
C PRO A 71 -29.27 16.06 -17.15
N LEU A 72 -30.24 15.23 -16.75
CA LEU A 72 -31.57 15.70 -16.31
C LEU A 72 -31.50 16.52 -15.00
N PHE A 73 -30.38 16.41 -14.30
CA PHE A 73 -30.05 17.14 -13.09
C PHE A 73 -28.53 17.28 -13.00
N GLU A 74 -28.06 18.50 -12.78
CA GLU A 74 -26.65 18.80 -12.59
C GLU A 74 -26.35 18.69 -11.09
N PRO A 75 -25.59 17.66 -10.64
CA PRO A 75 -25.24 17.56 -9.23
C PRO A 75 -24.36 18.76 -8.85
N ALA A 76 -24.71 19.47 -7.79
CA ALA A 76 -23.83 20.50 -7.23
C ALA A 76 -22.47 19.86 -6.90
N GLY A 77 -21.36 20.46 -7.33
CA GLY A 77 -20.00 19.88 -7.19
C GLY A 77 -19.60 19.50 -5.76
N GLU A 78 -20.27 20.07 -4.75
CA GLU A 78 -20.15 19.67 -3.35
C GLU A 78 -20.59 18.21 -3.08
N VAL A 79 -21.61 17.73 -3.79
CA VAL A 79 -22.11 16.36 -3.65
C VAL A 79 -21.15 15.36 -4.30
N GLU A 80 -20.58 15.70 -5.45
CA GLU A 80 -19.58 14.87 -6.14
C GLU A 80 -18.31 14.71 -5.29
N SER A 81 -17.72 15.84 -4.87
CA SER A 81 -16.55 15.83 -3.98
C SER A 81 -16.84 15.15 -2.64
N GLY A 82 -18.05 15.29 -2.10
CA GLY A 82 -18.51 14.58 -0.90
C GLY A 82 -18.56 13.06 -1.07
N LEU A 83 -19.02 12.56 -2.22
CA LEU A 83 -19.03 11.12 -2.52
C LEU A 83 -17.62 10.56 -2.61
N PHE A 84 -16.69 11.26 -3.27
CA PHE A 84 -15.28 10.88 -3.31
C PHE A 84 -14.62 10.91 -1.92
N ALA A 85 -14.90 11.92 -1.11
CA ALA A 85 -14.37 12.02 0.25
C ALA A 85 -14.81 10.84 1.13
N ILE A 86 -16.08 10.41 1.03
CA ILE A 86 -16.58 9.24 1.77
C ILE A 86 -15.92 7.95 1.27
N GLN A 87 -15.75 7.78 -0.03
CA GLN A 87 -15.04 6.62 -0.58
C GLN A 87 -13.59 6.56 -0.07
N ALA A 88 -12.90 7.70 -0.06
CA ALA A 88 -11.55 7.81 0.49
C ALA A 88 -11.51 7.51 2.00
N ALA A 89 -12.50 7.99 2.76
CA ALA A 89 -12.61 7.74 4.19
C ALA A 89 -12.82 6.25 4.50
N ILE A 90 -13.71 5.58 3.77
CA ILE A 90 -13.97 4.15 3.94
C ILE A 90 -12.74 3.33 3.51
N GLY A 91 -12.17 3.62 2.34
CA GLY A 91 -11.00 2.91 1.81
C GLY A 91 -9.79 3.00 2.74
N SER A 92 -9.46 4.20 3.21
CA SER A 92 -8.38 4.42 4.17
C SER A 92 -8.68 3.78 5.54
N GLY A 93 -9.93 3.83 6.01
CA GLY A 93 -10.37 3.18 7.24
C GLY A 93 -10.12 1.66 7.22
N ILE A 94 -10.46 0.98 6.13
CA ILE A 94 -10.22 -0.46 5.97
C ILE A 94 -8.71 -0.77 5.97
N ILE A 95 -7.91 -0.02 5.22
CA ILE A 95 -6.45 -0.23 5.15
C ILE A 95 -5.81 -0.03 6.53
N CYS A 96 -6.14 1.07 7.22
CA CYS A 96 -5.66 1.36 8.57
C CYS A 96 -6.07 0.28 9.57
N PHE A 97 -7.31 -0.22 9.50
CA PHE A 97 -7.77 -1.32 10.34
C PHE A 97 -6.98 -2.61 10.10
N CYS A 98 -6.76 -2.98 8.83
CA CYS A 98 -5.98 -4.17 8.47
C CYS A 98 -4.53 -4.07 8.97
N ILE A 99 -3.86 -2.94 8.73
CA ILE A 99 -2.49 -2.70 9.21
C ILE A 99 -2.43 -2.74 10.74
N GLY A 100 -3.40 -2.11 11.41
CA GLY A 100 -3.51 -2.11 12.87
C GLY A 100 -3.70 -3.51 13.44
N ARG A 101 -4.61 -4.31 12.86
CA ARG A 101 -4.88 -5.69 13.28
C ARG A 101 -3.68 -6.61 13.04
N MET A 102 -2.97 -6.46 11.93
CA MET A 102 -1.76 -7.23 11.66
C MET A 102 -0.64 -6.85 12.63
N SER A 103 -0.40 -5.55 12.85
CA SER A 103 0.61 -5.07 13.79
C SER A 103 0.33 -5.52 15.23
N GLY A 104 -0.94 -5.53 15.64
CA GLY A 104 -1.37 -6.00 16.96
C GLY A 104 -1.06 -7.49 17.20
N ARG A 105 -1.21 -8.34 16.17
CA ARG A 105 -0.84 -9.77 16.27
C ARG A 105 0.66 -9.96 16.47
N HIS A 106 1.49 -9.21 15.75
CA HIS A 106 2.94 -9.25 15.93
C HIS A 106 3.37 -8.73 17.30
N ALA A 107 2.73 -7.67 17.80
CA ALA A 107 2.99 -7.15 19.13
C ALA A 107 2.60 -8.15 20.23
N ALA A 108 1.43 -8.80 20.11
CA ALA A 108 0.99 -9.83 21.04
C ALA A 108 1.89 -11.07 21.02
N ALA A 109 2.31 -11.53 19.84
CA ALA A 109 3.25 -12.65 19.70
C ALA A 109 4.61 -12.33 20.34
N ARG A 110 5.11 -11.11 20.14
CA ARG A 110 6.37 -10.67 20.77
C ARG A 110 6.25 -10.56 22.29
N GLN A 111 5.16 -10.01 22.80
CA GLN A 111 4.88 -9.94 24.24
C GLN A 111 4.73 -11.34 24.85
N ALA A 112 4.12 -12.29 24.14
CA ALA A 112 3.99 -13.68 24.60
C ALA A 112 5.35 -14.41 24.64
N ALA A 113 6.23 -14.15 23.66
CA ALA A 113 7.60 -14.67 23.64
C ALA A 113 8.46 -14.05 24.75
N GLU A 114 8.31 -12.76 25.03
CA GLU A 114 9.05 -12.04 26.08
C GLU A 114 8.55 -12.40 27.49
N ALA A 115 7.25 -12.73 27.63
CA ALA A 115 6.65 -13.20 28.87
C ALA A 115 6.97 -14.67 29.22
N GLY A 116 7.69 -15.40 28.35
CA GLY A 116 8.08 -16.79 28.60
C GLY A 116 6.91 -17.75 28.88
N SER A 117 5.72 -17.43 28.33
CA SER A 117 4.52 -18.21 28.61
C SER A 117 4.61 -19.62 28.01
N PRO A 118 4.19 -20.69 28.73
CA PRO A 118 4.19 -22.05 28.20
C PRO A 118 3.33 -22.21 26.94
N GLU A 119 2.40 -21.29 26.69
CA GLU A 119 1.62 -21.23 25.46
C GLU A 119 2.42 -20.69 24.27
N ALA A 120 3.28 -19.69 24.49
CA ALA A 120 4.18 -19.16 23.46
C ALA A 120 5.21 -20.20 23.03
N ALA A 121 5.71 -21.00 23.97
CA ALA A 121 6.60 -22.14 23.68
C ALA A 121 5.91 -23.16 22.76
N ARG A 122 4.64 -23.50 23.03
CA ARG A 122 3.87 -24.45 22.19
C ARG A 122 3.55 -23.91 20.80
N VAL A 123 3.28 -22.61 20.67
CA VAL A 123 3.02 -21.98 19.36
C VAL A 123 4.30 -21.89 18.53
N ALA A 124 5.44 -21.52 19.15
CA ALA A 124 6.73 -21.50 18.47
C ALA A 124 7.17 -22.90 18.02
N GLU A 125 6.92 -23.93 18.84
CA GLU A 125 7.20 -25.32 18.50
C GLU A 125 6.29 -25.82 17.35
N ALA A 126 5.01 -25.42 17.32
CA ALA A 126 4.09 -25.72 16.23
C ALA A 126 4.45 -24.98 14.92
N GLU A 127 4.90 -23.73 15.00
CA GLU A 127 5.34 -22.94 13.84
C GLU A 127 6.65 -23.49 13.27
N ALA A 128 7.60 -23.90 14.13
CA ALA A 128 8.83 -24.59 13.72
C ALA A 128 8.54 -25.95 13.07
N ALA A 129 7.57 -26.71 13.60
CA ALA A 129 7.11 -27.96 13.00
C ALA A 129 6.45 -27.73 11.62
N GLY A 130 5.66 -26.67 11.48
CA GLY A 130 5.05 -26.27 10.21
C GLY A 130 6.06 -25.86 9.15
N ALA A 131 7.08 -25.08 9.53
CA ALA A 131 8.17 -24.69 8.64
C ALA A 131 9.01 -25.90 8.18
N GLN A 132 9.32 -26.83 9.10
CA GLN A 132 10.02 -28.08 8.75
C GLN A 132 9.17 -29.00 7.84
N ALA A 133 7.85 -29.00 8.00
CA ALA A 133 6.95 -29.77 7.13
C ALA A 133 6.89 -29.20 5.70
N LEU A 134 6.95 -27.88 5.56
CA LEU A 134 7.05 -27.21 4.26
C LEU A 134 8.40 -27.50 3.56
N GLU A 135 9.52 -27.55 4.29
CA GLU A 135 10.82 -27.93 3.70
C GLU A 135 10.87 -29.42 3.29
N ARG A 136 10.24 -30.33 4.06
CA ARG A 136 10.17 -31.75 3.68
C ARG A 136 9.19 -32.06 2.54
N GLY A 137 8.30 -31.13 2.21
CA GLY A 137 7.26 -31.30 1.20
C GLY A 137 7.69 -30.94 -0.22
N THR A 138 8.91 -30.46 -0.45
CA THR A 138 9.44 -30.28 -1.81
C THR A 138 9.92 -31.65 -2.30
N PRO A 139 9.19 -32.34 -3.20
CA PRO A 139 9.69 -33.58 -3.76
C PRO A 139 10.99 -33.24 -4.48
N ALA A 140 12.04 -34.01 -4.22
CA ALA A 140 13.21 -34.01 -5.07
C ALA A 140 12.73 -34.25 -6.51
N GLU A 141 12.78 -33.22 -7.33
CA GLU A 141 12.83 -33.35 -8.78
C GLU A 141 14.17 -34.02 -9.08
N SER A 142 14.20 -35.35 -9.00
CA SER A 142 15.30 -36.21 -9.37
C SER A 142 14.71 -37.57 -9.75
N ASP A 143 14.90 -37.92 -11.02
CA ASP A 143 14.72 -39.23 -11.66
C ASP A 143 13.32 -39.62 -12.14
N ALA A 144 12.95 -39.15 -13.34
CA ALA A 144 12.70 -39.98 -14.53
C ALA A 144 12.26 -39.14 -15.73
#